data_AF-A0A1N7GD96-F1
#
_entry.id   AF-A0A1N7GD96-F1
#
_cell.length_a   1.000
_cell.length_b   1.000
_cell.length_c   1.000
_cell.angle_alpha   90.00
_cell.angle_beta   90.00
_cell.angle_gamma   90.00
#
_symmetry.space_group_name_H-M   'P 1'
#
loop_
_entity.id
_entity.type
_entity.pdbx_description
1 polymer ?
#
loop_
_entity_poly.entity_id
_entity_poly.type
_entity_poly.pdbx_seq_one_letter_code
_entity_poly.pdbx_strand_id
1 'polypeptide(L)'
;MAEQLTSQTTCPWCTEPIEDDDETVSVGPPPSLSASRHQWELHDCCAQEWRVFVDKLTQLSQQGAHQALIEYPRQHGPEEVVSSSR
;
A
#
# COMPACT_ATOMS: atom_id res chain seq x y z
N MET A 1 24.11 -29.96 7.99
CA MET A 1 22.90 -29.89 7.13
C MET A 1 22.51 -28.43 7.12
N ALA A 2 22.56 -27.77 5.96
CA ALA A 2 22.32 -26.34 5.87
C ALA A 2 20.82 -26.09 5.82
N GLU A 3 20.27 -25.40 6.82
CA GLU A 3 18.90 -24.90 6.82
C GLU A 3 18.80 -23.85 5.70
N GLN A 4 18.19 -24.23 4.58
CA GLN A 4 17.76 -23.27 3.56
C GLN A 4 16.66 -22.42 4.18
N LEU A 5 17.02 -21.21 4.62
CA LEU A 5 16.07 -20.15 4.93
C LEU A 5 15.35 -19.77 3.63
N THR A 6 14.28 -20.50 3.28
CA THR A 6 13.32 -20.04 2.28
C THR A 6 12.73 -18.76 2.85
N SER A 7 13.08 -17.62 2.25
CA SER A 7 12.45 -16.34 2.60
C SER A 7 11.00 -16.43 2.18
N GLN A 8 10.14 -16.88 3.10
CA GLN A 8 8.73 -17.05 2.86
C GLN A 8 8.13 -15.67 2.67
N THR A 9 7.59 -15.41 1.49
CA THR A 9 6.96 -14.11 1.19
C THR A 9 5.61 -14.09 1.89
N THR A 10 5.30 -13.02 2.60
CA THR A 10 4.03 -12.86 3.31
C THR A 10 3.18 -11.84 2.58
N CYS A 11 1.90 -12.13 2.38
CA CYS A 11 0.96 -11.19 1.80
C CYS A 11 0.74 -10.03 2.80
N PRO A 12 1.12 -8.78 2.48
CA PRO A 12 0.98 -7.65 3.41
C PRO A 12 -0.47 -7.23 3.67
N TRP A 13 -1.44 -7.77 2.93
CA TRP A 13 -2.86 -7.46 3.11
C TRP A 13 -3.51 -8.34 4.20
N CYS A 14 -3.35 -9.66 4.10
CA CYS A 14 -3.94 -10.61 5.03
C CYS A 14 -2.94 -11.14 6.08
N THR A 15 -1.65 -10.86 5.93
CA THR A 15 -0.54 -11.34 6.78
C THR A 15 -0.27 -12.85 6.73
N GLU A 16 -0.97 -13.58 5.86
CA GLU A 16 -0.74 -15.00 5.62
C GLU A 16 0.46 -15.23 4.69
N PRO A 17 1.17 -16.37 4.83
CA PRO A 17 2.24 -16.74 3.92
C PRO A 17 1.70 -16.94 2.49
N ILE A 18 2.55 -16.67 1.52
CA ILE A 18 2.33 -16.98 0.10
C ILE A 18 3.05 -18.30 -0.18
N GLU A 19 2.30 -19.29 -0.63
CA GLU A 19 2.80 -20.60 -1.04
C GLU A 19 3.17 -20.59 -2.53
N ASP A 20 4.01 -21.52 -2.97
CA ASP A 20 4.54 -21.53 -4.36
C ASP A 20 3.44 -21.75 -5.42
N ASP A 21 2.31 -22.33 -5.03
CA ASP A 21 1.13 -22.62 -5.86
C ASP A 21 0.02 -21.56 -5.76
N ASP A 22 0.19 -20.52 -4.93
CA ASP A 22 -0.76 -19.41 -4.85
C ASP A 22 -0.74 -18.55 -6.12
N GLU A 23 -1.93 -18.15 -6.59
CA GLU A 23 -2.05 -17.09 -7.59
C GLU A 23 -1.81 -15.73 -6.93
N THR A 24 -0.74 -15.03 -7.36
CA THR A 24 -0.37 -13.72 -6.80
C THR A 24 -0.45 -12.58 -7.81
N VAL A 25 -0.58 -11.37 -7.26
CA VAL A 25 -0.56 -10.10 -8.00
C VAL A 25 0.46 -9.18 -7.35
N SER A 26 1.38 -8.68 -8.17
CA SER A 26 2.37 -7.70 -7.74
C SER A 26 1.77 -6.29 -7.70
N VAL A 27 1.88 -5.62 -6.56
CA VAL A 27 1.41 -4.24 -6.32
C VAL A 27 2.57 -3.34 -5.90
N GLY A 28 2.50 -2.06 -6.25
CA GLY A 28 3.53 -1.10 -5.88
C GLY A 28 3.37 0.25 -6.58
N PRO A 29 4.22 1.23 -6.25
CA PRO A 29 4.27 2.49 -6.98
C PRO A 29 4.62 2.24 -8.45
N PRO A 30 4.16 3.11 -9.37
CA PRO A 30 4.49 2.99 -10.78
C PRO A 30 6.01 3.06 -10.97
N PRO A 31 6.59 2.33 -11.95
CA PRO A 31 8.03 2.24 -12.14
C PRO A 31 8.72 3.60 -12.35
N SER A 32 7.98 4.59 -12.86
CA SER A 32 8.46 5.95 -13.08
C SER A 32 8.66 6.77 -11.80
N LEU A 33 8.06 6.37 -10.68
CA LEU A 33 8.09 7.09 -9.41
C LEU A 33 8.99 6.43 -8.35
N SER A 34 9.56 5.27 -8.62
CA SER A 34 10.38 4.53 -7.65
C SER A 34 11.64 3.95 -8.29
N ALA A 35 12.81 4.39 -7.83
CA ALA A 35 14.11 3.81 -8.20
C ALA A 35 14.35 2.43 -7.55
N SER A 36 13.61 2.13 -6.48
CA SER A 36 13.67 0.87 -5.73
C SER A 36 12.48 -0.03 -6.06
N ARG A 37 12.74 -1.34 -6.11
CA ARG A 37 11.76 -2.41 -6.33
C ARG A 37 10.85 -2.61 -5.11
N HIS A 38 10.13 -1.58 -4.68
CA HIS A 38 9.11 -1.73 -3.65
C HIS A 38 7.82 -2.29 -4.28
N GLN A 39 7.94 -3.50 -4.82
CA GLN A 39 6.80 -4.30 -5.24
C GLN A 39 6.54 -5.33 -4.16
N TRP A 40 5.26 -5.56 -3.88
CA TRP A 40 4.78 -6.54 -2.93
C TRP A 40 3.87 -7.51 -3.66
N GLU A 41 3.94 -8.78 -3.27
CA GLU A 41 3.03 -9.80 -3.77
C GLU A 41 1.81 -9.89 -2.85
N LEU A 42 0.61 -9.88 -3.45
CA LEU A 42 -0.65 -10.15 -2.78
C LEU A 42 -1.24 -11.44 -3.33
N HIS A 43 -1.97 -12.22 -2.52
CA HIS A 43 -2.92 -13.21 -3.05
C HIS A 43 -3.92 -12.52 -3.99
N ASP A 44 -4.36 -13.18 -5.07
CA ASP A 44 -5.31 -12.58 -6.03
C ASP A 44 -6.60 -12.09 -5.35
N CYS A 45 -7.12 -12.84 -4.38
CA CYS A 45 -8.27 -12.44 -3.58
C CYS A 45 -8.02 -11.14 -2.79
N CYS A 46 -6.84 -11.00 -2.18
CA CYS A 46 -6.42 -9.81 -1.45
C CYS A 46 -6.19 -8.63 -2.41
N ALA A 47 -5.71 -8.88 -3.62
CA ALA A 47 -5.51 -7.85 -4.64
C ALA A 47 -6.84 -7.23 -5.06
N GLN A 48 -7.92 -8.01 -5.12
CA GLN A 48 -9.25 -7.48 -5.42
C GLN A 48 -9.76 -6.54 -4.31
N GLU A 49 -9.58 -6.90 -3.05
CA GLU A 49 -9.93 -6.02 -1.91
C GLU A 49 -9.08 -4.75 -1.89
N TRP A 50 -7.78 -4.90 -2.17
CA TRP A 50 -6.85 -3.78 -2.28
C TRP A 50 -7.27 -2.78 -3.37
N ARG A 51 -7.71 -3.25 -4.55
CA ARG A 51 -8.21 -2.38 -5.63
C ARG A 51 -9.41 -1.56 -5.18
N VAL A 52 -10.38 -2.20 -4.52
CA VAL A 52 -11.57 -1.52 -3.99
C VAL A 52 -11.20 -0.47 -2.94
N PHE A 53 -10.22 -0.77 -2.10
CA PHE A 53 -9.70 0.19 -1.11
C PHE A 53 -9.03 1.40 -1.78
N VAL A 54 -8.18 1.18 -2.78
CA VAL A 54 -7.51 2.24 -3.53
C VAL A 54 -8.51 3.12 -4.29
N ASP A 55 -9.55 2.53 -4.88
CA ASP A 55 -10.62 3.28 -5.55
C ASP A 55 -11.36 4.20 -4.57
N LYS A 56 -11.70 3.70 -3.37
CA LYS A 56 -12.33 4.51 -2.32
C LYS A 56 -11.41 5.64 -1.83
N LEU A 57 -10.13 5.34 -1.60
CA LEU A 57 -9.15 6.37 -1.26
C LEU A 57 -9.03 7.44 -2.34
N THR A 58 -9.05 7.04 -3.61
CA THR A 58 -8.99 7.97 -4.74
C THR A 58 -10.21 8.88 -4.75
N GLN A 59 -11.41 8.33 -4.57
CA GLN A 59 -12.64 9.13 -4.46
C GLN A 59 -12.59 10.11 -3.29
N LEU A 60 -12.17 9.65 -2.10
CA LEU A 60 -12.00 10.52 -0.94
C LEU A 60 -10.99 11.64 -1.22
N SER A 61 -9.88 11.32 -1.88
CA SER A 61 -8.87 12.30 -2.26
C SER A 61 -9.46 13.39 -3.15
N GLN A 62 -10.27 13.00 -4.15
CA GLN A 62 -10.94 13.92 -5.06
C GLN A 62 -12.02 14.79 -4.37
N GLN A 63 -12.63 14.29 -3.30
CA GLN A 63 -13.62 15.01 -2.51
C GLN A 63 -13.01 16.05 -1.55
N GLY A 64 -11.70 16.26 -1.60
CA GLY A 64 -10.99 17.28 -0.82
C GLY A 64 -10.06 16.71 0.25
N ALA A 65 -10.06 15.40 0.49
CA ALA A 65 -9.07 14.78 1.38
C ALA A 65 -7.65 14.89 0.81
N HIS A 66 -7.48 15.02 -0.51
CA HIS A 66 -6.17 15.25 -1.11
C HIS A 66 -5.55 16.57 -0.63
N GLN A 67 -6.34 17.64 -0.63
CA GLN A 67 -5.87 18.93 -0.14
C GLN A 67 -5.50 18.87 1.34
N ALA A 68 -6.38 18.31 2.18
CA ALA A 68 -6.18 18.26 3.63
C ALA A 68 -5.08 17.30 4.08
N LEU A 69 -5.02 16.09 3.49
CA LEU A 69 -4.14 15.00 3.96
C LEU A 69 -2.83 14.91 3.19
N ILE A 70 -2.76 15.46 1.97
CA ILE A 70 -1.57 15.37 1.12
C ILE A 70 -0.97 16.76 0.88
N GLU A 71 -1.72 17.70 0.29
CA GLU A 71 -1.15 18.99 -0.13
C GLU A 71 -0.78 19.88 1.07
N TYR A 72 -1.66 19.99 2.06
CA TYR A 72 -1.44 20.81 3.24
C TYR A 72 -0.21 20.37 4.03
N PRO A 73 -0.09 19.11 4.51
CA PRO A 73 1.12 18.67 5.19
C PRO A 73 2.38 18.71 4.32
N ARG A 74 2.28 18.60 2.98
CA ARG A 74 3.44 18.78 2.09
C ARG A 74 3.94 20.24 2.06
N GLN A 75 3.04 21.21 2.22
CA GLN A 75 3.37 22.63 2.19
C GLN A 75 3.69 23.21 3.58
N HIS A 76 3.08 22.66 4.64
CA HIS A 76 3.10 23.23 6.00
C HIS A 76 3.69 22.30 7.06
N GLY A 77 4.02 21.04 6.70
CA GLY A 77 4.48 20.02 7.64
C GLY A 77 3.32 19.30 8.37
N PRO A 78 3.59 18.12 8.94
CA PRO A 78 2.55 17.27 9.54
C PRO A 78 1.99 17.78 10.88
N GLU A 79 2.71 18.69 11.56
CA GLU A 79 2.40 19.16 12.92
C GLU A 79 1.09 19.95 13.02
N GLU A 80 0.66 20.61 11.94
CA GLU A 80 -0.53 21.47 11.96
C GLU A 80 -1.86 20.73 11.68
N VAL A 81 -1.81 19.55 11.05
CA VAL A 81 -3.01 18.81 10.62
C VAL A 81 -3.82 18.26 11.81
N VAL A 82 -3.17 18.01 12.95
CA VAL A 82 -3.79 17.43 14.16
C VAL A 82 -4.51 18.49 15.02
N SER A 83 -4.37 19.78 14.70
CA SER A 83 -4.79 20.87 15.60
C SER A 83 -6.23 21.37 15.40
N SER A 84 -6.99 20.83 14.43
CA SER A 84 -8.35 21.29 14.15
C SER A 84 -9.41 20.29 14.66
N SER A 85 -9.55 20.23 15.98
CA SER A 85 -10.75 19.74 16.66
C SER A 85 -11.00 20.65 17.87
N ARG A 86 -11.66 21.78 17.63
CA ARG A 86 -12.29 22.61 18.65
C ARG A 86 -13.71 22.94 18.24
#